data_AF-A0A937VJD8-F1
#
_entry.id   AF-A0A937VJD8-F1
#
_cell.length_a   1.000
_cell.length_b   1.000
_cell.length_c   1.000
_cell.angle_alpha   90.00
_cell.angle_beta   90.00
_cell.angle_gamma   90.00
#
_symmetry.space_group_name_H-M   'P 1'
#
loop_
_entity.id
_entity.type
_entity.pdbx_description
1 polymer ?
#
loop_
_entity_poly.entity_id
_entity_poly.type
_entity_poly.pdbx_seq_one_letter_code
_entity_poly.pdbx_strand_id
1 'polypeptide(L)'
;MAAGAATYAAALAAAIGAGRLVAGTQWAADAPQPLKALVVVVAADLAATALVFVASMLLDNSSMYDPYWSLKPLAIAAYYVWLRAADAATSSLDAREILVVALVALYSIRLTSNFYRDWPGLMKEDFRYVSFRRRFGHLYWPVSFFGI
;
A
#
# COMPACT_ATOMS: atom_id res chain seq x y z
N MET A 1 12.62 14.79 3.63
CA MET A 1 12.87 13.37 3.29
C MET A 1 12.66 12.41 4.46
N ALA A 2 13.16 12.70 5.67
CA ALA A 2 13.04 11.79 6.82
C ALA A 2 11.59 11.45 7.23
N ALA A 3 10.66 12.43 7.21
CA ALA A 3 9.27 12.21 7.58
C ALA A 3 8.54 11.18 6.69
N GLY A 4 8.81 11.20 5.38
CA GLY A 4 8.17 10.24 4.44
C GLY A 4 8.66 8.81 4.65
N ALA A 5 9.97 8.61 4.80
CA ALA A 5 10.53 7.26 5.02
C ALA A 5 10.02 6.63 6.32
N ALA A 6 9.94 7.41 7.40
CA ALA A 6 9.37 6.96 8.67
C ALA A 6 7.89 6.58 8.52
N THR A 7 7.09 7.37 7.81
CA THR A 7 5.67 7.06 7.54
C THR A 7 5.52 5.73 6.79
N TYR A 8 6.31 5.48 5.74
CA TYR A 8 6.18 4.24 4.97
C TYR A 8 6.65 3.01 5.76
N ALA A 9 7.69 3.15 6.59
CA ALA A 9 8.09 2.09 7.50
C ALA A 9 7.00 1.79 8.54
N ALA A 10 6.38 2.83 9.11
CA ALA A 10 5.27 2.68 10.03
C ALA A 10 4.03 2.06 9.35
N ALA A 11 3.73 2.43 8.11
CA ALA A 11 2.66 1.84 7.32
C ALA A 11 2.90 0.35 7.07
N LEU A 12 4.13 -0.04 6.72
CA LEU A 12 4.49 -1.46 6.57
C LEU A 12 4.35 -2.22 7.90
N ALA A 13 4.78 -1.64 9.02
CA ALA A 13 4.61 -2.25 10.33
C ALA A 13 3.12 -2.41 10.70
N ALA A 14 2.29 -1.41 10.42
CA ALA A 14 0.84 -1.47 10.63
C ALA A 14 0.18 -2.54 9.75
N ALA A 15 0.57 -2.65 8.47
CA ALA A 15 0.10 -3.70 7.57
C ALA A 15 0.45 -5.10 8.10
N ILE A 16 1.71 -5.32 8.50
CA ILE A 16 2.16 -6.61 9.06
C ILE A 16 1.40 -6.92 10.36
N GLY A 17 1.23 -5.93 11.25
CA GLY A 17 0.49 -6.08 12.49
C GLY A 17 -0.96 -6.49 12.26
N ALA A 18 -1.69 -5.73 11.43
CA ALA A 18 -3.07 -6.01 11.07
C ALA A 18 -3.24 -7.38 10.39
N GLY A 19 -2.35 -7.69 9.44
CA GLY A 19 -2.35 -8.97 8.75
C GLY A 19 -2.12 -10.15 9.70
N ARG A 20 -1.20 -10.03 10.66
CA ARG A 20 -0.95 -11.05 11.70
C ARG A 20 -2.13 -11.21 12.65
N LEU A 21 -2.76 -10.11 13.07
CA LEU A 21 -3.94 -10.16 13.93
C LEU A 21 -5.07 -10.94 13.25
N VAL A 22 -5.35 -10.65 11.97
CA VAL A 22 -6.36 -11.39 11.20
C VAL A 22 -5.95 -12.86 10.99
N ALA A 23 -4.71 -13.11 10.60
CA ALA A 23 -4.21 -14.46 10.33
C ALA A 23 -4.20 -15.37 11.58
N GLY A 24 -4.12 -14.78 12.78
CA GLY A 24 -4.15 -15.47 14.07
C GLY A 24 -5.55 -15.72 14.64
N THR A 25 -6.62 -15.31 13.95
CA THR A 25 -8.00 -15.59 14.39
C THR A 25 -8.40 -17.04 14.16
N GLN A 26 -9.34 -17.55 14.96
CA GLN A 26 -9.93 -18.88 14.76
C GLN A 26 -10.59 -19.01 13.37
N TRP A 27 -11.32 -17.98 12.94
CA TRP A 27 -11.90 -17.93 11.59
C TRP A 27 -10.83 -18.14 10.50
N ALA A 28 -9.65 -17.50 10.63
CA ALA A 28 -8.56 -17.65 9.68
C ALA A 28 -7.85 -19.01 9.75
N ALA A 29 -8.01 -19.77 10.84
CA ALA A 29 -7.56 -21.16 10.92
C ALA A 29 -8.49 -22.09 10.11
N ASP A 30 -9.79 -21.79 10.12
CA ASP A 30 -10.82 -22.61 9.47
C ASP A 30 -11.08 -22.20 8.00
N ALA A 31 -10.66 -21.00 7.60
CA ALA A 31 -10.91 -20.46 6.26
C ALA A 31 -10.03 -21.13 5.16
N PRO A 32 -10.57 -21.34 3.94
CA PRO A 32 -9.76 -21.78 2.80
C PRO A 32 -8.61 -20.81 2.52
N GLN A 33 -7.44 -21.35 2.17
CA GLN A 33 -6.21 -20.56 1.97
C GLN A 33 -6.39 -19.33 1.05
N PRO A 34 -7.06 -19.40 -0.12
CA PRO A 34 -7.26 -18.23 -0.96
C PRO A 34 -8.07 -17.12 -0.29
N LEU A 35 -9.14 -17.49 0.42
CA LEU A 35 -10.00 -16.52 1.13
C LEU A 35 -9.26 -15.90 2.31
N LYS A 36 -8.53 -16.72 3.08
CA LYS A 36 -7.67 -16.26 4.16
C LYS A 36 -6.66 -15.23 3.66
N ALA A 37 -5.92 -15.55 2.59
CA ALA A 37 -4.91 -14.68 2.02
C ALA A 37 -5.51 -13.32 1.58
N LEU A 38 -6.68 -13.36 0.94
CA LEU A 38 -7.38 -12.15 0.52
C LEU A 38 -7.78 -11.26 1.72
N VAL A 39 -8.38 -11.83 2.76
CA VAL A 39 -8.82 -11.05 3.93
C VAL A 39 -7.64 -10.49 4.72
N VAL A 40 -6.53 -11.23 4.81
CA VAL A 40 -5.27 -10.73 5.39
C VAL A 40 -4.74 -9.54 4.61
N VAL A 41 -4.70 -9.62 3.28
CA VAL A 41 -4.25 -8.51 2.42
C VAL A 41 -5.17 -7.29 2.55
N VAL A 42 -6.49 -7.49 2.57
CA VAL A 42 -7.45 -6.39 2.75
C VAL A 42 -7.24 -5.68 4.09
N ALA A 43 -7.11 -6.43 5.19
CA ALA A 43 -6.87 -5.82 6.50
C ALA A 43 -5.52 -5.09 6.57
N ALA A 44 -4.48 -5.67 5.98
CA ALA A 44 -3.15 -5.05 5.89
C ALA A 44 -3.17 -3.76 5.05
N ASP A 45 -3.86 -3.77 3.90
CA ASP A 45 -3.97 -2.59 3.02
C ASP A 45 -4.77 -1.47 3.68
N LEU A 46 -5.91 -1.79 4.30
CA LEU A 46 -6.73 -0.81 5.02
C LEU A 46 -5.95 -0.16 6.17
N ALA A 47 -5.20 -0.94 6.95
CA ALA A 47 -4.39 -0.42 8.05
C ALA A 47 -3.28 0.51 7.57
N ALA A 48 -2.53 0.12 6.53
CA ALA A 48 -1.48 0.95 5.97
C ALA A 48 -2.03 2.21 5.26
N THR A 49 -3.10 2.07 4.48
CA THR A 49 -3.77 3.20 3.83
C THR A 49 -4.29 4.21 4.85
N ALA A 50 -4.94 3.74 5.93
CA ALA A 50 -5.40 4.60 7.02
C ALA A 50 -4.24 5.33 7.71
N LEU A 51 -3.11 4.64 7.97
CA LEU A 51 -1.94 5.26 8.58
C LEU A 51 -1.33 6.33 7.67
N VAL A 52 -1.13 6.03 6.39
CA VAL A 52 -0.59 6.99 5.42
C VAL A 52 -1.51 8.19 5.26
N PHE A 53 -2.83 7.99 5.26
CA PHE A 53 -3.81 9.07 5.22
C PHE A 53 -3.79 9.94 6.48
N VAL A 54 -3.75 9.35 7.68
CA VAL A 54 -3.59 10.13 8.92
C VAL A 54 -2.30 10.93 8.89
N ALA A 55 -1.20 10.33 8.44
CA ALA A 55 0.06 11.04 8.30
C ALA A 55 -0.01 12.16 7.24
N SER A 56 -0.78 11.99 6.15
CA SER A 56 -0.97 13.04 5.14
C SER A 56 -1.80 14.20 5.66
N MET A 57 -2.77 13.94 6.55
CA MET A 57 -3.48 14.96 7.30
C MET A 57 -2.55 15.74 8.24
N LEU A 58 -1.71 15.06 9.00
CA LEU A 58 -0.77 15.68 9.93
C LEU A 58 0.30 16.53 9.23
N LEU A 59 0.72 16.10 8.03
CA LEU A 59 1.70 16.80 7.20
C LEU A 59 1.07 17.77 6.19
N ASP A 60 -0.25 17.90 6.22
CA ASP A 60 -1.08 18.70 5.31
C ASP A 60 -0.72 18.52 3.81
N ASN A 61 -0.44 17.28 3.40
CA ASN A 61 -0.03 16.98 2.02
C ASN A 61 -0.48 15.59 1.57
N SER A 62 -1.57 15.54 0.79
CA SER A 62 -2.13 14.28 0.30
C SER A 62 -1.27 13.58 -0.76
N SER A 63 -0.31 14.28 -1.40
CA SER A 63 0.62 13.65 -2.35
C SER A 63 1.56 12.63 -1.73
N MET A 64 1.69 12.61 -0.40
CA MET A 64 2.41 11.53 0.28
C MET A 64 1.77 10.15 0.05
N TYR A 65 0.50 10.09 -0.35
CA TYR A 65 -0.11 8.81 -0.72
C TYR A 65 0.47 8.22 -2.01
N ASP A 66 0.89 9.06 -2.96
CA ASP A 66 1.27 8.61 -4.31
C ASP A 66 2.49 7.65 -4.32
N PRO A 67 3.59 7.87 -3.56
CA PRO A 67 4.70 6.90 -3.43
C PRO A 67 4.31 5.60 -2.72
N TYR A 68 3.44 5.71 -1.73
CA TYR A 68 2.96 4.54 -1.02
C TYR A 68 2.15 3.65 -1.97
N TRP A 69 1.25 4.28 -2.74
CA TRP A 69 0.41 3.61 -3.72
C TRP A 69 1.23 2.94 -4.83
N SER A 70 2.33 3.55 -5.29
CA SER A 70 3.18 2.94 -6.32
C SER A 70 3.90 1.67 -5.86
N LEU A 71 4.18 1.53 -4.56
CA LEU A 71 4.86 0.36 -3.98
C LEU A 71 3.88 -0.72 -3.48
N LYS A 72 2.64 -0.35 -3.17
CA LYS A 72 1.63 -1.26 -2.63
C LYS A 72 1.47 -2.55 -3.45
N PRO A 73 1.30 -2.52 -4.79
CA PRO A 73 1.15 -3.75 -5.58
C PRO A 73 2.34 -4.70 -5.47
N LEU A 74 3.57 -4.17 -5.42
CA LEU A 74 4.77 -4.98 -5.24
C LEU A 74 4.82 -5.64 -3.86
N ALA A 75 4.43 -4.93 -2.79
CA ALA A 75 4.34 -5.50 -1.45
C ALA A 75 3.31 -6.64 -1.38
N ILE A 76 2.16 -6.48 -2.04
CA ILE A 76 1.13 -7.53 -2.14
C ILE A 76 1.65 -8.73 -2.94
N ALA A 77 2.33 -8.51 -4.07
CA ALA A 77 2.95 -9.58 -4.85
C ALA A 77 4.00 -10.35 -4.03
N ALA A 78 4.84 -9.65 -3.27
CA ALA A 78 5.82 -10.25 -2.38
C ALA A 78 5.18 -11.10 -1.28
N TYR A 79 4.04 -10.68 -0.74
CA TYR A 79 3.27 -11.49 0.21
C TYR A 79 2.78 -12.81 -0.40
N TYR A 80 2.24 -12.78 -1.61
CA TYR A 80 1.82 -14.02 -2.29
C TYR A 80 3.02 -14.93 -2.62
N VAL A 81 4.15 -14.37 -3.04
CA VAL A 81 5.40 -15.15 -3.22
C VAL A 81 5.84 -15.80 -1.92
N TRP A 82 5.76 -15.07 -0.80
CA TRP A 82 6.09 -15.61 0.52
C TRP A 82 5.15 -16.76 0.93
N LEU A 83 3.84 -16.65 0.68
CA LEU A 83 2.89 -17.75 0.92
C LEU A 83 3.22 -18.98 0.07
N ARG A 84 3.59 -18.80 -1.20
CA ARG A 84 3.97 -19.92 -2.09
C ARG A 84 5.25 -20.59 -1.60
N ALA A 85 6.26 -19.81 -1.20
CA ALA A 85 7.50 -20.33 -0.64
C ALA A 85 7.29 -21.08 0.68
N ALA A 86 6.27 -20.71 1.47
CA ALA A 86 5.90 -21.38 2.71
C ALA A 86 5.08 -22.67 2.51
N ASP A 87 4.53 -22.89 1.31
CA ASP A 87 3.79 -24.12 0.97
C ASP A 87 4.76 -25.23 0.56
N ALA A 88 4.89 -26.24 1.43
CA ALA A 88 5.78 -27.37 1.21
C ALA A 88 5.44 -28.20 -0.04
N ALA A 89 4.21 -28.15 -0.54
CA ALA A 89 3.80 -28.88 -1.74
C ALA A 89 4.17 -28.15 -3.04
N THR A 90 4.35 -26.82 -3.00
CA THR A 90 4.59 -25.98 -4.18
C THR A 90 5.55 -24.84 -3.87
N SER A 91 6.78 -25.19 -3.48
CA SER A 91 7.77 -24.22 -3.01
C SER A 91 8.47 -23.42 -4.13
N SER A 92 8.32 -23.82 -5.40
CA SER A 92 8.86 -23.09 -6.55
C SER A 92 7.77 -22.29 -7.27
N LEU A 93 8.14 -21.10 -7.73
CA LEU A 93 7.28 -20.28 -8.58
C LEU A 93 7.27 -20.84 -10.02
N ASP A 94 6.09 -20.92 -10.62
CA ASP A 94 5.96 -21.23 -12.05
C ASP A 94 6.30 -20.01 -12.93
N ALA A 95 6.44 -20.23 -14.25
CA ALA A 95 6.79 -19.16 -15.19
C ALA A 95 5.73 -18.04 -15.25
N ARG A 96 4.45 -18.34 -15.00
CA ARG A 96 3.36 -17.36 -14.97
C ARG A 96 3.50 -16.47 -13.75
N GLU A 97 3.76 -17.06 -12.58
CA GLU A 97 3.96 -16.33 -11.32
C GLU A 97 5.18 -15.41 -11.40
N ILE A 98 6.30 -15.90 -11.93
CA ILE A 98 7.51 -15.10 -12.16
C ILE A 98 7.20 -13.91 -13.08
N LEU A 99 6.51 -14.15 -14.20
CA LEU A 99 6.15 -13.09 -15.15
C LEU A 99 5.26 -12.03 -14.50
N VAL A 100 4.25 -12.43 -13.72
CA VAL A 100 3.38 -11.51 -13.00
C VAL A 100 4.17 -10.65 -12.02
N VAL A 101 5.02 -11.27 -11.19
CA VAL A 101 5.85 -10.53 -10.22
C VAL A 101 6.78 -9.55 -10.94
N ALA A 102 7.41 -9.96 -12.04
CA ALA A 102 8.28 -9.09 -12.83
C ALA A 102 7.51 -7.89 -13.41
N LEU A 103 6.32 -8.10 -13.96
CA LEU A 103 5.49 -7.02 -14.51
C LEU A 103 5.01 -6.05 -13.40
N VAL A 104 4.63 -6.56 -12.23
CA VAL A 104 4.26 -5.74 -11.07
C VAL A 104 5.47 -4.93 -10.55
N ALA A 105 6.66 -5.53 -10.53
CA ALA A 105 7.88 -4.83 -10.16
C ALA A 105 8.23 -3.72 -11.15
N LEU A 106 8.15 -3.99 -12.45
CA LEU A 106 8.36 -2.99 -13.50
C LEU A 106 7.35 -1.84 -13.42
N TYR A 107 6.07 -2.15 -13.19
CA TYR A 107 5.03 -1.17 -12.95
C TYR A 107 5.37 -0.28 -11.74
N SER A 108 5.75 -0.89 -10.62
CA SER A 108 6.05 -0.20 -9.37
C SER A 108 7.28 0.71 -9.52
N ILE A 109 8.34 0.21 -10.18
CA ILE A 109 9.53 1.02 -10.51
C ILE A 109 9.15 2.20 -11.39
N ARG A 110 8.42 1.96 -12.50
CA ARG A 110 8.03 3.00 -13.45
C ARG A 110 7.23 4.12 -12.78
N LEU A 111 6.25 3.79 -11.95
CA LEU A 111 5.47 4.80 -11.22
C LEU A 111 6.27 5.52 -10.14
N THR A 112 7.06 4.77 -9.38
CA THR A 112 7.92 5.34 -8.32
C THR A 112 8.91 6.33 -8.93
N SER A 113 9.55 5.97 -10.06
CA SER A 113 10.44 6.86 -10.81
C SER A 113 9.74 8.11 -11.34
N ASN A 114 8.54 7.97 -11.92
CA ASN A 114 7.76 9.13 -12.39
C ASN A 114 7.48 10.11 -11.25
N PHE A 115 7.08 9.60 -10.09
CA PHE A 115 6.77 10.44 -8.95
C PHE A 115 8.01 11.11 -8.37
N TYR A 116 9.09 10.37 -8.11
CA TYR A 116 10.31 10.93 -7.52
C TYR A 116 11.00 11.96 -8.41
N ARG A 117 10.85 11.89 -9.74
CA ARG A 117 11.42 12.88 -10.65
C ARG A 117 10.74 14.24 -10.51
N ASP A 118 9.41 14.25 -10.32
CA ASP A 118 8.58 15.43 -10.48
C ASP A 118 8.04 15.98 -9.12
N TRP A 119 8.24 15.23 -8.02
CA TRP A 119 7.85 15.61 -6.66
C TRP A 119 9.02 16.09 -5.80
N PRO A 120 9.12 17.40 -5.48
CA PRO A 120 10.20 17.96 -4.67
C PRO A 120 10.06 17.67 -3.16
N GLY A 121 9.06 16.86 -2.76
CA GLY A 121 8.74 16.57 -1.37
C GLY A 121 7.54 17.33 -0.84
N LEU A 122 7.37 17.31 0.48
CA LEU A 122 6.17 17.81 1.20
C LEU A 122 5.89 19.31 1.01
N MET A 123 6.79 20.07 0.40
CA MET A 123 6.59 21.48 0.06
C MET A 123 5.66 21.70 -1.15
N LYS A 124 5.38 20.64 -1.92
CA LYS A 124 4.48 20.70 -3.09
C LYS A 124 3.43 19.61 -2.97
N GLU A 125 2.18 20.01 -3.15
CA GLU A 125 1.05 19.10 -3.30
C GLU A 125 0.68 19.00 -4.79
N ASP A 126 0.29 17.80 -5.22
CA ASP A 126 -0.14 17.49 -6.59
C ASP A 126 -1.38 18.31 -6.96
N PHE A 127 -1.48 18.66 -8.24
CA PHE A 127 -2.52 19.54 -8.76
C PHE A 127 -3.94 18.99 -8.53
N ARG A 128 -4.12 17.66 -8.44
CA ARG A 128 -5.41 17.03 -8.13
C ARG A 128 -5.90 17.45 -6.74
N TYR A 129 -5.05 17.29 -5.73
CA TYR A 129 -5.39 17.63 -4.35
C TYR A 129 -5.52 19.15 -4.16
N VAL A 130 -4.69 19.96 -4.82
CA VAL A 130 -4.85 21.43 -4.84
C VAL A 130 -6.22 21.81 -5.42
N SER A 131 -6.64 21.15 -6.51
CA SER A 131 -7.98 21.35 -7.10
C SER A 131 -9.09 20.94 -6.12
N PHE A 132 -8.94 19.80 -5.43
CA PHE A 132 -9.90 19.36 -4.41
C PHE A 132 -10.01 20.36 -3.26
N ARG A 133 -8.88 20.91 -2.76
CA ARG A 133 -8.89 21.95 -1.72
C ARG A 133 -9.69 23.17 -2.15
N ARG A 134 -9.44 23.66 -3.36
CA ARG A 134 -10.13 24.83 -3.92
C ARG A 134 -11.63 24.59 -4.13
N ARG A 135 -12.01 23.38 -4.55
CA ARG A 135 -13.40 23.05 -4.89
C ARG A 135 -14.25 22.69 -3.67
N PHE A 136 -13.69 21.96 -2.70
CA PHE A 136 -14.45 21.35 -1.61
C PHE A 136 -14.21 22.00 -0.24
N GLY A 137 -13.17 22.84 -0.11
CA GLY A 137 -12.92 23.61 1.12
C GLY A 137 -12.84 22.72 2.36
N HIS A 138 -13.80 22.88 3.29
CA HIS A 138 -13.89 22.08 4.52
C HIS A 138 -14.12 20.58 4.27
N LEU A 139 -14.71 20.21 3.12
CA LEU A 139 -14.90 18.81 2.72
C LEU A 139 -13.67 18.20 2.03
N TYR A 140 -12.57 18.94 1.96
CA TYR A 140 -11.34 18.46 1.33
C TYR A 140 -10.88 17.11 1.89
N TRP A 141 -10.80 16.94 3.21
CA TRP A 141 -10.25 15.71 3.81
C TRP A 141 -11.09 14.47 3.51
N PRO A 142 -12.42 14.48 3.69
CA PRO A 142 -13.27 13.37 3.24
C PRO A 142 -13.14 13.08 1.74
N VAL A 143 -13.12 14.12 0.89
CA VAL A 143 -12.97 13.93 -0.56
C VAL A 143 -11.59 13.37 -0.91
N SER A 144 -10.54 13.83 -0.23
CA SER A 144 -9.19 13.32 -0.41
C SER A 144 -9.11 11.85 -0.02
N PHE A 145 -9.72 11.45 1.11
CA PHE A 145 -9.78 10.05 1.55
C PHE A 145 -10.40 9.10 0.52
N PHE A 146 -11.46 9.52 -0.15
CA PHE A 146 -12.09 8.71 -1.21
C PHE A 146 -11.45 8.89 -2.59
N GLY A 147 -10.52 9.84 -2.72
CA GLY A 147 -9.76 10.11 -3.94
C GLY A 147 -8.37 9.45 -3.97
N ILE A 148 -7.94 8.84 -2.85
CA ILE A 148 -6.72 8.04 -2.73
C ILE A 148 -6.99 6.56 -2.96
#